data_AF-A0A928Z5R0-F1
#
_entry.id   AF-A0A928Z5R0-F1
#
_cell.length_a   1.000
_cell.length_b   1.000
_cell.length_c   1.000
_cell.angle_alpha   90.00
_cell.angle_beta   90.00
_cell.angle_gamma   90.00
#
_symmetry.space_group_name_H-M   'P 1'
#
loop_
_entity.id
_entity.type
_entity.pdbx_description
1 polymer ?
#
loop_
_entity_poly.entity_id
_entity_poly.type
_entity_poly.pdbx_seq_one_letter_code
_entity_poly.pdbx_strand_id
1 'polypeptide(L)'
;MTGQELHQLIINKWGRSYDIQLRRTKGKIFVLIMWKYLEQASFPLSETEYFAHFDRVASYLNGWNTIDRVQSYIEQTRERPRLGKAVSIPLDLGERASEWLLEEF
;
A
#
# COMPACT_ATOMS: atom_id res chain seq x y z
N MET A 1 -2.31 -11.19 -5.86
CA MET A 1 -3.03 -9.92 -6.04
C MET A 1 -2.35 -9.07 -7.11
N THR A 2 -3.08 -8.47 -8.04
CA THR A 2 -2.58 -7.49 -9.03
C THR A 2 -2.66 -6.05 -8.49
N GLY A 3 -2.01 -5.09 -9.15
CA GLY A 3 -2.16 -3.67 -8.81
C GLY A 3 -3.60 -3.19 -8.97
N GLN A 4 -4.32 -3.67 -9.98
CA GLN A 4 -5.74 -3.37 -10.17
C GLN A 4 -6.62 -3.87 -9.01
N GLU A 5 -6.37 -5.09 -8.52
CA GLU A 5 -7.08 -5.65 -7.37
C GLU A 5 -6.78 -4.87 -6.09
N LEU A 6 -5.52 -4.45 -5.89
CA LEU A 6 -5.10 -3.61 -4.77
C LEU A 6 -5.76 -2.23 -4.81
N HIS A 7 -5.85 -1.62 -6.00
CA HIS A 7 -6.58 -0.37 -6.22
C HIS A 7 -8.07 -0.53 -5.90
N GLN A 8 -8.69 -1.58 -6.39
CA GLN A 8 -10.11 -1.86 -6.16
C GLN A 8 -10.41 -2.07 -4.67
N LEU A 9 -9.51 -2.73 -3.93
CA LEU A 9 -9.62 -2.90 -2.48
C LEU A 9 -9.67 -1.55 -1.75
N ILE A 10 -8.81 -0.60 -2.14
CA ILE A 10 -8.76 0.74 -1.56
C ILE A 10 -10.03 1.53 -1.91
N ILE A 11 -10.48 1.49 -3.17
CA ILE A 11 -11.74 2.13 -3.60
C ILE A 11 -12.92 1.55 -2.83
N ASN A 12 -13.03 0.23 -2.74
CA ASN A 12 -14.14 -0.43 -2.05
C ASN A 12 -14.21 -0.01 -0.58
N LYS A 13 -13.06 0.18 0.07
CA LYS A 13 -13.01 0.58 1.48
C LYS A 13 -13.34 2.05 1.71
N TRP A 14 -12.77 2.96 0.91
CA TRP A 14 -12.78 4.39 1.23
C TRP A 14 -13.34 5.29 0.13
N GLY A 15 -13.76 4.74 -1.02
CA GLY A 15 -14.43 5.45 -2.10
C GLY A 15 -13.54 6.41 -2.90
N ARG A 16 -12.22 6.29 -2.80
CA ARG A 16 -11.23 7.14 -3.49
C ARG A 16 -10.02 6.32 -3.90
N SER A 17 -9.35 6.75 -4.97
CA SER A 17 -8.11 6.14 -5.48
C SER A 17 -6.88 6.63 -4.69
N TYR A 18 -6.85 6.36 -3.38
CA TYR A 18 -5.74 6.77 -2.52
C TYR A 18 -4.43 6.11 -2.96
N ASP A 19 -3.34 6.88 -2.89
CA ASP A 19 -1.99 6.37 -3.08
C ASP A 19 -1.58 5.40 -1.96
N ILE A 20 -0.65 4.51 -2.28
CA ILE A 20 -0.10 3.50 -1.38
C ILE A 20 1.41 3.61 -1.36
N GLN A 21 2.04 3.57 -0.18
CA GLN A 21 3.50 3.61 -0.07
C GLN A 21 4.00 2.49 0.82
N LEU A 22 5.19 2.00 0.51
CA LEU A 22 5.93 1.10 1.38
C LEU A 22 6.96 1.93 2.14
N ARG A 23 7.04 1.74 3.45
CA ARG A 23 8.01 2.44 4.29
C ARG A 23 8.69 1.48 5.24
N ARG A 24 10.02 1.52 5.26
CA ARG A 24 10.82 0.83 6.28
C ARG A 24 11.17 1.79 7.42
N THR A 25 10.94 1.37 8.66
CA THR A 25 11.41 2.11 9.84
C THR A 25 11.75 1.14 10.97
N LYS A 26 12.91 1.33 11.61
CA LYS A 26 13.39 0.52 12.75
C LYS A 26 13.27 -1.00 12.50
N GLY A 27 13.62 -1.45 11.30
CA GLY A 27 13.58 -2.87 10.92
C GLY A 27 12.19 -3.42 10.57
N LYS A 28 11.14 -2.59 10.56
CA LYS A 28 9.77 -3.00 10.20
C LYS A 28 9.34 -2.36 8.89
N ILE A 29 8.54 -3.08 8.10
CA ILE A 29 7.89 -2.53 6.90
C ILE A 29 6.45 -2.15 7.24
N PHE A 30 6.00 -1.05 6.66
CA PHE A 30 4.64 -0.58 6.75
C PHE A 30 4.09 -0.33 5.34
N VAL A 31 2.84 -0.75 5.12
CA VAL A 31 2.03 -0.22 4.02
C VAL A 31 1.32 1.02 4.52
N LEU A 32 1.51 2.13 3.84
CA LEU A 32 0.88 3.40 4.15
C LEU A 32 -0.16 3.71 3.08
N ILE A 33 -1.43 3.75 3.47
CA ILE A 33 -2.47 4.29 2.60
C ILE A 33 -2.48 5.80 2.80
N MET A 34 -1.99 6.51 1.80
CA MET A 34 -1.79 7.95 1.83
C MET A 34 -3.13 8.68 1.71
N TRP A 35 -3.16 9.95 2.11
CA TRP A 35 -4.35 10.78 1.97
C TRP A 35 -4.46 11.48 0.61
N LYS A 36 -3.40 11.42 -0.20
CA LYS A 36 -3.44 11.87 -1.59
C LYS A 36 -4.10 10.79 -2.44
N TYR A 37 -4.89 11.20 -3.42
CA TYR A 37 -5.60 10.29 -4.31
C TYR A 37 -5.57 10.79 -5.75
N LEU A 38 -5.68 9.88 -6.71
CA LEU A 38 -5.48 10.13 -8.15
C LEU A 38 -6.35 11.28 -8.68
N GLU A 39 -7.58 11.41 -8.18
CA GLU A 39 -8.53 12.43 -8.64
C GLU A 39 -8.17 13.87 -8.16
N GLN A 40 -7.10 14.07 -7.39
CA GLN A 40 -6.63 15.40 -7.00
C GLN A 40 -5.83 16.06 -8.15
N ALA A 41 -6.12 17.32 -8.46
CA ALA A 41 -5.40 18.07 -9.49
C ALA A 41 -3.88 18.17 -9.23
N SER A 42 -3.46 18.12 -7.96
CA SER A 42 -2.05 18.16 -7.55
C SER A 42 -1.47 16.77 -7.24
N PHE A 43 -2.11 15.70 -7.71
CA PHE A 43 -1.58 14.35 -7.55
C PHE A 43 -0.28 14.22 -8.37
N PRO A 44 0.80 13.64 -7.81
CA PRO A 44 2.13 13.73 -8.41
C PRO A 44 2.37 12.75 -9.57
N LEU A 45 1.49 11.76 -9.77
CA LEU A 45 1.62 10.73 -10.80
C LEU A 45 0.53 10.89 -11.85
N SER A 46 0.85 10.57 -13.10
CA SER A 46 -0.17 10.27 -14.12
C SER A 46 -0.92 8.97 -13.77
N GLU A 47 -2.06 8.73 -14.43
CA GLU A 47 -2.83 7.49 -14.26
C GLU A 47 -2.01 6.24 -14.60
N THR A 48 -1.20 6.28 -15.66
CA THR A 48 -0.33 5.16 -16.04
C THR A 48 0.76 4.91 -14.99
N GLU A 49 1.40 5.95 -14.49
CA GLU A 49 2.41 5.83 -13.42
C GLU A 49 1.81 5.34 -12.11
N TYR A 50 0.58 5.77 -11.81
CA TYR A 50 -0.18 5.33 -10.65
C TYR A 50 -0.44 3.82 -10.68
N PHE A 51 -0.95 3.27 -11.79
CA PHE A 51 -1.20 1.84 -11.88
C PHE A 51 0.09 1.02 -11.92
N ALA A 52 1.14 1.50 -12.60
CA ALA A 52 2.45 0.85 -12.59
C ALA A 52 3.06 0.82 -11.17
N HIS A 53 2.84 1.87 -10.38
CA HIS A 53 3.23 1.91 -8.97
C HIS A 53 2.43 0.91 -8.12
N PHE A 54 1.12 0.83 -8.34
CA PHE A 54 0.25 -0.16 -7.68
C PHE A 54 0.67 -1.61 -7.99
N ASP A 55 1.00 -1.91 -9.25
CA ASP A 55 1.51 -3.22 -9.65
C ASP A 55 2.81 -3.55 -8.93
N ARG A 56 3.75 -2.60 -8.86
CA ARG A 56 5.00 -2.79 -8.13
C ARG A 56 4.76 -3.09 -6.65
N VAL A 57 3.90 -2.32 -5.98
CA VAL A 57 3.56 -2.56 -4.57
C VAL A 57 2.89 -3.92 -4.40
N ALA A 58 1.95 -4.28 -5.28
CA ALA A 58 1.31 -5.59 -5.25
C ALA A 58 2.35 -6.72 -5.40
N SER A 59 3.28 -6.61 -6.35
CA SER A 59 4.37 -7.58 -6.53
C SER A 59 5.16 -7.82 -5.24
N TYR A 60 5.52 -6.75 -4.51
CA TYR A 60 6.20 -6.88 -3.23
C TYR A 60 5.35 -7.55 -2.16
N LEU A 61 4.07 -7.17 -2.04
CA LEU A 61 3.18 -7.81 -1.07
C LEU A 61 2.97 -9.29 -1.34
N ASN A 62 2.92 -9.71 -2.62
CA ASN A 62 2.89 -11.12 -3.00
C ASN A 62 4.21 -11.82 -2.66
N GLY A 63 5.35 -11.24 -3.04
CA GLY A 63 6.68 -11.82 -2.77
C GLY A 63 6.95 -12.00 -1.26
N TRP A 64 6.39 -11.13 -0.44
CA TRP A 64 6.46 -11.22 1.02
C TRP A 64 5.35 -12.07 1.66
N ASN A 65 4.41 -12.60 0.87
CA ASN A 65 3.26 -13.36 1.34
C ASN A 65 2.43 -12.62 2.42
N THR A 66 2.20 -11.32 2.22
CA THR A 66 1.50 -10.43 3.19
C THR A 66 0.11 -9.96 2.74
N ILE A 67 -0.34 -10.43 1.58
CA ILE A 67 -1.62 -10.07 0.95
C ILE A 67 -2.80 -10.22 1.92
N ASP A 68 -2.97 -11.39 2.51
CA ASP A 68 -4.11 -11.70 3.40
C ASP A 68 -4.14 -10.75 4.61
N ARG A 69 -2.95 -10.38 5.12
CA ARG A 69 -2.82 -9.46 6.25
C ARG A 69 -3.23 -8.04 5.87
N VAL A 70 -2.81 -7.56 4.69
CA VAL A 70 -3.19 -6.24 4.19
C VAL A 70 -4.71 -6.18 3.94
N GLN A 71 -5.29 -7.18 3.27
CA GLN A 71 -6.73 -7.27 3.03
C GLN A 71 -7.52 -7.26 4.34
N SER A 72 -7.18 -8.17 5.26
CA SER A 72 -7.83 -8.28 6.57
C SER A 72 -7.77 -6.95 7.35
N TYR A 73 -6.61 -6.28 7.34
CA TYR A 73 -6.47 -4.99 8.01
C TYR A 73 -7.37 -3.91 7.40
N ILE A 74 -7.37 -3.79 6.05
CA ILE A 74 -8.18 -2.80 5.34
C ILE A 74 -9.67 -3.04 5.59
N GLU A 75 -10.12 -4.29 5.54
CA GLU A 75 -11.52 -4.66 5.78
C GLU A 75 -11.96 -4.31 7.20
N GLN A 76 -11.14 -4.63 8.21
CA GLN A 76 -11.51 -4.51 9.62
C GLN A 76 -11.29 -3.11 10.20
N THR A 77 -10.33 -2.34 9.68
CA THR A 77 -9.99 -1.03 10.26
C THR A 77 -11.12 -0.02 10.11
N ARG A 78 -11.30 0.82 11.13
CA ARG A 78 -12.17 2.00 11.06
C ARG A 78 -11.40 3.27 10.71
N GLU A 79 -10.07 3.17 10.60
CA GLU A 79 -9.23 4.28 10.20
C GLU A 79 -9.50 4.68 8.75
N ARG A 80 -9.24 5.96 8.47
CA ARG A 80 -9.37 6.54 7.13
C ARG A 80 -8.17 7.44 6.89
N PRO A 81 -7.61 7.49 5.66
CA PRO A 81 -6.62 8.49 5.31
C PRO A 81 -7.20 9.89 5.51
N ARG A 82 -6.43 10.79 6.12
CA ARG A 82 -6.80 12.19 6.36
C ARG A 82 -5.62 13.08 6.04
N LEU A 83 -5.85 14.35 5.76
CA LEU A 83 -4.78 15.31 5.45
C LEU A 83 -3.64 15.22 6.50
N GLY A 84 -2.44 14.86 6.06
CA GLY A 84 -1.26 14.69 6.91
C GLY A 84 -1.17 13.37 7.70
N LYS A 85 -2.16 12.48 7.59
CA LYS A 85 -2.21 11.20 8.31
C LYS A 85 -2.59 10.03 7.39
N ALA A 86 -1.63 9.17 7.14
CA ALA A 86 -1.83 7.90 6.44
C ALA A 86 -2.45 6.84 7.38
N VAL A 87 -3.16 5.87 6.80
CA VAL A 87 -3.47 4.60 7.49
C VAL A 87 -2.23 3.73 7.40
N SER A 88 -1.68 3.32 8.54
CA SER A 88 -0.40 2.61 8.62
C SER A 88 -0.63 1.15 8.99
N ILE A 89 -0.34 0.24 8.05
CA ILE A 89 -0.51 -1.20 8.21
C ILE A 89 0.86 -1.83 8.48
N PRO A 90 1.13 -2.33 9.70
CA PRO A 90 2.39 -3.01 9.99
C PRO A 90 2.43 -4.38 9.33
N LEU A 91 3.47 -4.61 8.52
CA LEU A 91 3.79 -5.92 7.99
C LEU A 91 4.74 -6.62 8.95
N ASP A 92 4.36 -7.82 9.39
CA ASP A 92 5.24 -8.73 10.10
C ASP A 92 5.74 -9.76 9.10
N LEU A 93 7.01 -9.66 8.73
CA LEU A 93 7.61 -10.45 7.68
C LEU A 93 8.40 -11.65 8.23
N GLY A 94 8.48 -11.79 9.56
CA GLY A 94 9.33 -12.78 10.22
C GLY A 94 10.81 -12.70 9.79
N GLU A 95 11.57 -13.76 10.06
CA GLU A 95 13.01 -13.83 9.75
C GLU A 95 13.31 -14.07 8.26
N ARG A 96 12.34 -14.59 7.49
CA ARG A 96 12.47 -14.93 6.06
C ARG A 96 12.41 -13.71 5.12
N ALA A 97 12.06 -12.54 5.65
CA ALA A 97 12.00 -11.28 4.91
C ALA A 97 13.34 -10.79 4.36
N SER A 98 14.43 -11.29 4.93
CA SER A 98 15.80 -10.81 4.74
C SER A 98 16.27 -10.89 3.28
N GLU A 99 15.74 -11.84 2.50
CA GLU A 99 16.13 -12.07 1.10
C GLU A 99 15.56 -11.02 0.12
N TRP A 100 14.41 -10.43 0.44
CA TRP A 100 13.72 -9.43 -0.40
C TRP A 100 13.94 -7.99 0.05
N LEU A 101 14.47 -7.81 1.26
CA LEU A 101 14.76 -6.50 1.88
C LEU A 101 16.04 -5.82 1.34
N LEU A 102 16.69 -6.43 0.34
CA LEU A 102 17.92 -5.95 -0.28
C LEU A 102 17.69 -5.00 -1.47
N GLU A 103 16.46 -4.93 -2.00
CA GLU A 103 16.10 -3.89 -2.97
C GLU A 103 15.79 -2.59 -2.22
N GLU A 104 16.44 -1.48 -2.56
CA GLU A 104 16.10 -0.16 -2.02
C GLU A 104 14.76 0.28 -2.61
N PHE A 105 13.77 0.52 -1.74
CA PHE A 105 12.44 1.04 -2.07
C PHE A 105 12.34 2.53 -1.74
#